data_AF-A0A8T3NUJ4-F1
#
_entry.id   AF-A0A8T3NUJ4-F1
#
_cell.length_a   1.000
_cell.length_b   1.000
_cell.length_c   1.000
_cell.angle_alpha   90.00
_cell.angle_beta   90.00
_cell.angle_gamma   90.00
#
_symmetry.space_group_name_H-M   'P 1'
#
loop_
_entity.id
_entity.type
_entity.pdbx_description
1 polymer ?
#
loop_
_entity_poly.entity_id
_entity_poly.type
_entity_poly.pdbx_seq_one_letter_code
_entity_poly.pdbx_strand_id
1 'polypeptide(L)'
;MDARERRAVEGSSRFGRRLEAQSWPANEWTVLERAWAAGAAVPFPVERTDDGVLMEFIGDLSQAAPRLVHAGLDRSGLTSARDQLVESLRALARAGIVHADLSVYNLLWGEALLVVIDFRQAVEVTTNLEAPALLHRDLVNVATSLGRRGVALDVEAVFAQLLTDAFSGPYTAPP
;
A
#
# COMPACT_ATOMS: atom_id res chain seq x y z
N MET A 1 -39.79 -23.09 2.67
CA MET A 1 -38.71 -22.11 2.80
C MET A 1 -37.41 -22.84 2.51
N ASP A 2 -36.90 -22.62 1.31
CA ASP A 2 -35.98 -23.53 0.63
C ASP A 2 -34.54 -23.33 1.11
N ALA A 3 -33.70 -24.36 1.08
CA ALA A 3 -32.32 -24.31 1.58
C ALA A 3 -31.42 -23.30 0.81
N ARG A 4 -31.91 -22.79 -0.33
CA ARG A 4 -31.33 -21.71 -1.12
C ARG A 4 -31.69 -20.31 -0.60
N GLU A 5 -32.85 -20.13 0.04
CA GLU A 5 -33.29 -18.84 0.57
C GLU A 5 -32.57 -18.48 1.87
N ARG A 6 -32.17 -19.48 2.69
CA ARG A 6 -31.38 -19.23 3.92
C ARG A 6 -29.94 -18.78 3.62
N ARG A 7 -29.31 -19.29 2.55
CA ARG A 7 -27.93 -18.88 2.17
C ARG A 7 -27.86 -17.48 1.58
N ALA A 8 -28.93 -16.99 0.97
CA ALA A 8 -29.00 -15.61 0.50
C ALA A 8 -29.19 -14.59 1.64
N VAL A 9 -29.77 -15.02 2.77
CA VAL A 9 -30.01 -14.16 3.93
C VAL A 9 -28.80 -14.10 4.88
N GLU A 10 -28.01 -15.18 4.98
CA GLU A 10 -26.76 -15.20 5.77
C GLU A 10 -25.60 -14.46 5.08
N GLY A 11 -25.53 -14.46 3.74
CA GLY A 11 -24.46 -13.78 2.98
C GLY A 11 -24.68 -12.29 2.68
N SER A 12 -25.81 -11.70 3.07
CA SER A 12 -26.19 -10.35 2.64
C SER A 12 -26.97 -9.57 3.71
N SER A 13 -26.55 -9.66 4.96
CA SER A 13 -27.10 -8.77 5.97
C SER A 13 -26.64 -7.33 5.65
N ARG A 14 -27.62 -6.43 5.49
CA ARG A 14 -27.46 -4.97 5.31
C ARG A 14 -26.63 -4.31 6.44
N PHE A 15 -26.33 -5.06 7.50
CA PHE A 15 -25.46 -4.70 8.61
C PHE A 15 -23.97 -4.98 8.31
N GLY A 16 -23.64 -6.07 7.59
CA GLY A 16 -22.26 -6.36 7.14
C GLY A 16 -21.74 -5.33 6.13
N ARG A 17 -22.58 -4.95 5.14
CA ARG A 17 -22.29 -3.85 4.21
C ARG A 17 -22.27 -2.45 4.87
N ARG A 18 -22.84 -2.32 6.07
CA ARG A 18 -22.82 -1.07 6.84
C ARG A 18 -21.59 -0.99 7.75
N LEU A 19 -20.94 -2.12 8.05
CA LEU A 19 -19.60 -2.19 8.64
C LEU A 19 -18.51 -1.98 7.58
N GLU A 20 -18.73 -2.40 6.32
CA GLU A 20 -17.90 -1.99 5.16
C GLU A 20 -17.92 -0.46 4.91
N ALA A 21 -18.84 0.27 5.55
CA ALA A 21 -19.10 1.69 5.32
C ALA A 21 -18.74 2.60 6.51
N GLN A 22 -17.83 2.19 7.39
CA GLN A 22 -17.07 3.17 8.18
C GLN A 22 -15.93 3.69 7.29
N SER A 23 -16.33 4.45 6.28
CA SER A 23 -15.48 4.80 5.15
C SER A 23 -14.29 5.62 5.64
N TRP A 24 -13.11 5.00 5.65
CA TRP A 24 -11.93 5.72 5.18
C TRP A 24 -12.37 6.48 3.92
N PRO A 25 -12.27 7.81 3.82
CA PRO A 25 -12.58 8.46 2.56
C PRO A 25 -11.56 7.93 1.56
N ALA A 26 -11.97 6.95 0.75
CA ALA A 26 -11.20 6.28 -0.28
C ALA A 26 -10.96 7.22 -1.47
N ASN A 27 -10.72 8.50 -1.20
CA ASN A 27 -10.15 9.39 -2.17
C ASN A 27 -8.64 9.20 -2.15
N GLU A 28 -8.09 8.91 -3.32
CA GLU A 28 -6.66 8.80 -3.61
C GLU A 28 -5.87 9.99 -3.02
N TRP A 29 -6.45 11.19 -3.02
CA TRP A 29 -5.88 12.38 -2.35
C TRP A 29 -5.53 12.14 -0.89
N THR A 30 -6.51 11.72 -0.07
CA THR A 30 -6.34 11.62 1.38
C THR A 30 -5.32 10.54 1.73
N VAL A 31 -5.29 9.45 0.95
CA VAL A 31 -4.29 8.39 1.12
C VAL A 31 -2.90 8.91 0.79
N LEU A 32 -2.73 9.57 -0.37
CA LEU A 32 -1.43 10.10 -0.78
C LEU A 32 -0.90 11.15 0.20
N GLU A 33 -1.77 12.05 0.66
CA GLU A 33 -1.43 13.10 1.64
C GLU A 33 -0.91 12.50 2.96
N ARG A 34 -1.62 11.49 3.51
CA ARG A 34 -1.18 10.80 4.73
C ARG A 34 0.08 9.99 4.54
N ALA A 35 0.18 9.28 3.41
CA ALA A 35 1.37 8.49 3.09
C ALA A 35 2.60 9.38 3.03
N TRP A 36 2.50 10.51 2.32
CA TRP A 36 3.58 11.49 2.22
C TRP A 36 3.91 12.11 3.57
N ALA A 37 2.90 12.55 4.35
CA ALA A 37 3.10 13.13 5.67
C ALA A 37 3.74 12.14 6.67
N ALA A 38 3.53 10.84 6.50
CA ALA A 38 4.15 9.78 7.29
C ALA A 38 5.60 9.48 6.88
N GLY A 39 6.10 10.11 5.83
CA GLY A 39 7.44 9.90 5.28
C GLY A 39 7.56 8.65 4.41
N ALA A 40 6.46 8.12 3.88
CA ALA A 40 6.53 7.07 2.87
C ALA A 40 7.14 7.65 1.57
N ALA A 41 7.88 6.83 0.85
CA ALA A 41 8.44 7.22 -0.44
C ALA A 41 7.34 7.16 -1.51
N VAL A 42 6.53 8.22 -1.57
CA VAL A 42 5.40 8.40 -2.49
C VAL A 42 5.51 9.76 -3.18
N PRO A 43 4.83 9.99 -4.31
CA PRO A 43 4.83 11.29 -4.96
C PRO A 43 4.35 12.40 -4.02
N PHE A 44 5.02 13.55 -4.02
CA PHE A 44 4.54 14.72 -3.27
C PHE A 44 3.14 15.14 -3.78
N PRO A 45 2.11 15.22 -2.91
CA PRO A 45 0.79 15.70 -3.27
C PRO A 45 0.83 17.21 -3.48
N VAL A 46 0.45 17.69 -4.67
CA VAL A 46 0.48 19.12 -5.01
C VAL A 46 -0.88 19.75 -4.77
N GLU A 47 -1.93 19.20 -5.36
CA GLU A 47 -3.28 19.76 -5.30
C GLU A 47 -4.35 18.69 -5.55
N ARG A 48 -5.50 18.84 -4.86
CA ARG A 48 -6.71 18.10 -5.18
C ARG A 48 -7.49 18.82 -6.28
N THR A 49 -7.79 18.13 -7.38
CA THR A 49 -8.64 18.64 -8.44
C THR A 49 -10.05 18.06 -8.35
N ASP A 50 -10.98 18.58 -9.14
CA ASP A 50 -12.36 18.05 -9.20
C ASP A 50 -12.41 16.58 -9.66
N ASP A 51 -11.50 16.20 -10.57
CA ASP A 51 -11.46 14.90 -11.23
C ASP A 51 -10.31 13.99 -10.74
N GLY A 52 -9.49 14.43 -9.78
CA GLY A 52 -8.36 13.63 -9.30
C GLY A 52 -7.34 14.34 -8.41
N VAL A 53 -6.07 13.96 -8.59
CA VAL A 53 -4.94 14.42 -7.79
C VAL A 53 -3.82 14.89 -8.70
N LEU A 54 -3.37 16.13 -8.49
CA LEU A 54 -2.10 16.61 -9.01
C LEU A 54 -1.00 16.28 -8.00
N MET A 55 0.07 15.67 -8.48
CA MET A 55 1.20 15.21 -7.66
C MET A 55 2.51 15.35 -8.41
N GLU A 56 3.61 15.16 -7.69
CA GLU A 56 4.96 15.14 -8.22
C GLU A 56 5.10 14.20 -9.42
N PHE A 57 5.77 14.71 -10.45
CA PHE A 57 6.21 13.88 -11.55
C PHE A 57 7.50 13.17 -11.16
N ILE A 58 7.46 11.84 -11.06
CA ILE A 58 8.63 11.02 -10.76
C ILE A 58 9.37 10.69 -12.04
N GLY A 59 10.51 11.33 -12.26
CA GLY A 59 11.31 11.20 -13.47
C GLY A 59 12.24 12.40 -13.66
N ASP A 60 12.76 12.54 -14.88
CA ASP A 60 13.57 13.69 -15.28
C ASP A 60 12.78 14.59 -16.25
N LEU A 61 13.43 15.65 -16.77
CA LEU A 61 12.82 16.60 -17.71
C LEU A 61 12.39 15.96 -19.05
N SER A 62 12.85 14.75 -19.35
CA SER A 62 12.64 14.05 -20.61
C SER A 62 11.70 12.85 -20.49
N GLN A 63 11.67 12.15 -19.36
CA GLN A 63 10.89 10.91 -19.21
C GLN A 63 10.55 10.57 -17.75
N ALA A 64 9.48 9.79 -17.58
CA ALA A 64 9.11 9.22 -16.29
C ALA A 64 10.13 8.18 -15.84
N ALA A 65 10.32 8.06 -14.53
CA ALA A 65 11.12 6.99 -13.95
C ALA A 65 10.54 5.62 -14.34
N PRO A 66 11.38 4.64 -14.69
CA PRO A 66 10.90 3.31 -15.04
C PRO A 66 10.24 2.64 -13.85
N ARG A 67 9.23 1.80 -14.13
CA ARG A 67 8.72 0.84 -13.13
C ARG A 67 9.85 -0.11 -12.72
N LEU A 68 9.89 -0.53 -11.46
CA LEU A 68 10.94 -1.39 -10.89
C LEU A 68 11.11 -2.70 -11.69
N VAL A 69 10.03 -3.23 -12.25
CA VAL A 69 10.06 -4.41 -13.13
C VAL A 69 10.86 -4.18 -14.43
N HIS A 70 10.93 -2.94 -14.92
CA HIS A 70 11.63 -2.55 -16.16
C HIS A 70 12.94 -1.80 -15.92
N ALA A 71 13.29 -1.50 -14.66
CA ALA A 71 14.46 -0.69 -14.32
C ALA A 71 15.83 -1.38 -14.52
N GLY A 72 15.85 -2.68 -14.88
CA GLY A 72 17.08 -3.39 -15.24
C GLY A 72 18.14 -3.47 -14.12
N LEU A 73 17.70 -3.40 -12.86
CA LEU A 73 18.56 -3.34 -11.68
C LEU A 73 19.42 -4.59 -11.51
N ASP A 74 20.67 -4.39 -11.12
CA ASP A 74 21.53 -5.45 -10.61
C ASP A 74 21.12 -5.86 -9.18
N ARG A 75 21.82 -6.85 -8.62
CA ARG A 75 21.51 -7.35 -7.26
C ARG A 75 21.66 -6.26 -6.20
N SER A 76 22.65 -5.37 -6.33
CA SER A 76 22.90 -4.30 -5.37
C SER A 76 21.75 -3.30 -5.38
N GLY A 77 21.36 -2.84 -6.57
CA GLY A 77 20.24 -1.93 -6.76
C GLY A 77 18.90 -2.54 -6.32
N LEU A 78 18.64 -3.81 -6.61
CA LEU A 78 17.45 -4.50 -6.10
C LEU A 78 17.44 -4.64 -4.58
N THR A 79 18.61 -4.83 -3.95
CA THR A 79 18.73 -4.87 -2.50
C THR A 79 18.42 -3.51 -1.89
N SER A 80 18.97 -2.43 -2.47
CA SER A 80 18.63 -1.06 -2.09
C SER A 80 17.14 -0.76 -2.24
N ALA A 81 16.54 -1.15 -3.37
CA ALA A 81 15.10 -1.00 -3.61
C ALA A 81 14.25 -1.76 -2.60
N ARG A 82 14.64 -2.99 -2.24
CA ARG A 82 13.97 -3.78 -1.18
C ARG A 82 14.00 -3.04 0.16
N ASP A 83 15.17 -2.53 0.56
CA ASP A 83 15.34 -1.90 1.86
C ASP A 83 14.53 -0.59 1.94
N GLN A 84 14.57 0.22 0.88
CA GLN A 84 13.74 1.42 0.76
C GLN A 84 12.24 1.08 0.75
N LEU A 85 11.84 -0.01 0.09
CA LEU A 85 10.45 -0.47 0.08
C LEU A 85 9.99 -0.82 1.50
N VAL A 86 10.79 -1.58 2.25
CA VAL A 86 10.44 -1.93 3.63
C VAL A 86 10.25 -0.67 4.46
N GLU A 87 11.17 0.30 4.42
CA GLU A 87 11.02 1.56 5.16
C GLU A 87 9.77 2.36 4.75
N SER A 88 9.46 2.40 3.46
CA SER A 88 8.23 3.04 2.97
C SER A 88 6.98 2.30 3.45
N LEU A 89 6.97 0.97 3.47
CA LEU A 89 5.85 0.18 4.00
C LEU A 89 5.69 0.37 5.50
N ARG A 90 6.77 0.55 6.25
CA ARG A 90 6.73 0.90 7.68
C ARG A 90 6.09 2.26 7.90
N ALA A 91 6.41 3.26 7.08
CA ALA A 91 5.76 4.56 7.13
C ALA A 91 4.26 4.48 6.83
N LEU A 92 3.86 3.73 5.80
CA LEU A 92 2.46 3.46 5.48
C LEU A 92 1.75 2.75 6.65
N ALA A 93 2.36 1.71 7.22
CA ALA A 93 1.80 0.97 8.33
C ALA A 93 1.58 1.86 9.56
N ARG A 94 2.56 2.70 9.95
CA ARG A 94 2.40 3.69 11.02
C ARG A 94 1.29 4.70 10.74
N ALA A 95 1.06 5.01 9.46
CA ALA A 95 -0.05 5.85 9.02
C ALA A 95 -1.39 5.10 8.98
N GLY A 96 -1.45 3.81 9.32
CA GLY A 96 -2.65 2.98 9.24
C GLY A 96 -3.02 2.56 7.81
N ILE A 97 -2.11 2.67 6.83
CA ILE A 97 -2.38 2.44 5.41
C ILE A 97 -1.82 1.08 4.97
N VAL A 98 -2.66 0.28 4.30
CA VAL A 98 -2.25 -0.87 3.48
C VAL A 98 -2.50 -0.52 2.02
N HIS A 99 -1.49 -0.73 1.16
CA HIS A 99 -1.60 -0.42 -0.27
C HIS A 99 -2.67 -1.26 -0.97
N ALA A 100 -2.78 -2.55 -0.62
CA ALA A 100 -3.77 -3.50 -1.10
C ALA A 100 -3.82 -3.69 -2.63
N ASP A 101 -2.74 -3.35 -3.32
CA ASP A 101 -2.43 -3.76 -4.70
C ASP A 101 -0.91 -3.66 -4.96
N LEU A 102 -0.09 -3.92 -3.95
CA LEU A 102 1.35 -3.72 -4.08
C LEU A 102 1.97 -4.79 -4.97
N SER A 103 2.72 -4.35 -5.98
CA SER A 103 3.53 -5.19 -6.84
C SER A 103 4.68 -4.39 -7.43
N VAL A 104 5.62 -5.06 -8.09
CA VAL A 104 6.76 -4.41 -8.76
C VAL A 104 6.37 -3.54 -9.97
N TYR A 105 5.10 -3.58 -10.36
CA TYR A 105 4.53 -2.68 -11.34
C TYR A 105 4.17 -1.34 -10.68
N ASN A 106 3.74 -1.33 -9.42
CA ASN A 106 3.36 -0.13 -8.65
C ASN A 106 4.53 0.49 -7.89
N LEU A 107 5.75 0.18 -8.32
CA LEU A 107 6.99 0.73 -7.80
C LEU A 107 7.74 1.39 -8.96
N LEU A 108 8.16 2.64 -8.77
CA LEU A 108 9.08 3.34 -9.66
C LEU A 108 10.50 3.30 -9.08
N TRP A 109 11.49 3.36 -9.97
CA TRP A 109 12.89 3.46 -9.60
C TRP A 109 13.59 4.49 -10.48
N GLY A 110 14.10 5.56 -9.87
CA GLY A 110 14.85 6.62 -10.55
C GLY A 110 15.87 7.22 -9.61
N GLU A 111 17.05 7.59 -10.11
CA GLU A 111 18.11 8.22 -9.30
C GLU A 111 18.48 7.46 -8.01
N ALA A 112 18.43 6.12 -8.07
CA ALA A 112 18.64 5.23 -6.92
C ALA A 112 17.60 5.33 -5.79
N LEU A 113 16.45 5.93 -6.07
CA LEU A 113 15.32 6.07 -5.15
C LEU A 113 14.11 5.25 -5.63
N LEU A 114 13.47 4.58 -4.69
CA LEU A 114 12.21 3.87 -4.88
C LEU A 114 11.03 4.80 -4.56
N VAL A 115 10.00 4.79 -5.40
CA VAL A 115 8.73 5.48 -5.13
C VAL A 115 7.56 4.52 -5.32
N VAL A 116 6.66 4.45 -4.32
CA VAL A 116 5.42 3.68 -4.34
C VAL A 116 4.30 4.54 -4.95
N ILE A 117 3.56 3.98 -5.90
CA ILE A 117 2.50 4.70 -6.64
C ILE A 117 1.21 3.89 -6.67
N ASP A 118 0.12 4.54 -7.09
CA ASP A 118 -1.21 3.93 -7.29
C ASP A 118 -1.89 3.42 -6.02
N PHE A 119 -2.50 4.33 -5.27
CA PHE A 119 -3.17 4.05 -3.99
C PHE A 119 -4.68 3.82 -4.12
N ARG A 120 -5.19 3.53 -5.33
CA ARG A 120 -6.63 3.43 -5.57
C ARG A 120 -7.33 2.32 -4.79
N GLN A 121 -6.60 1.26 -4.47
CA GLN A 121 -7.11 0.12 -3.71
C GLN A 121 -6.74 0.16 -2.23
N ALA A 122 -6.07 1.23 -1.78
CA ALA A 122 -5.55 1.31 -0.42
C ALA A 122 -6.65 1.27 0.63
N VAL A 123 -6.38 0.61 1.75
CA VAL A 123 -7.31 0.40 2.85
C VAL A 123 -6.69 0.80 4.19
N GLU A 124 -7.55 1.13 5.14
CA GLU A 124 -7.15 1.48 6.50
C GLU A 124 -7.07 0.23 7.38
N VAL A 125 -5.94 0.04 8.08
CA VAL A 125 -5.67 -1.14 8.93
C VAL A 125 -6.70 -1.28 10.06
N THR A 126 -7.15 -0.16 10.61
CA THR A 126 -8.01 -0.14 11.81
C THR A 126 -9.49 -0.41 11.50
N THR A 127 -9.94 -0.18 10.26
CA THR A 127 -11.35 -0.29 9.88
C THR A 127 -11.64 -1.40 8.90
N ASN A 128 -10.64 -1.89 8.16
CA ASN A 128 -10.81 -2.98 7.21
C ASN A 128 -10.33 -4.32 7.80
N LEU A 129 -11.26 -5.25 8.00
CA LEU A 129 -10.99 -6.58 8.56
C LEU A 129 -10.03 -7.43 7.70
N GLU A 130 -9.99 -7.17 6.39
CA GLU A 130 -9.10 -7.86 5.44
C GLU A 130 -7.71 -7.22 5.34
N ALA A 131 -7.47 -6.06 5.99
CA ALA A 131 -6.21 -5.34 5.88
C ALA A 131 -4.96 -6.21 6.19
N PRO A 132 -4.94 -7.06 7.24
CA PRO A 132 -3.79 -7.94 7.49
C PRO A 132 -3.55 -8.94 6.34
N ALA A 133 -4.62 -9.51 5.77
CA ALA A 133 -4.50 -10.45 4.66
C ALA A 133 -4.01 -9.76 3.37
N LEU A 134 -4.52 -8.56 3.10
CA LEU A 134 -4.08 -7.74 1.97
C LEU A 134 -2.60 -7.33 2.11
N LEU A 135 -2.18 -6.93 3.31
CA LEU A 135 -0.79 -6.58 3.61
C LEU A 135 0.15 -7.77 3.41
N HIS A 136 -0.22 -8.96 3.90
CA HIS A 136 0.56 -10.17 3.70
C HIS A 136 0.68 -10.52 2.21
N ARG A 137 -0.42 -10.48 1.47
CA ARG A 137 -0.46 -10.73 0.02
C ARG A 137 0.45 -9.76 -0.74
N ASP A 138 0.39 -8.47 -0.40
CA ASP A 138 1.24 -7.43 -0.97
C ASP A 138 2.74 -7.75 -0.77
N LEU A 139 3.13 -8.18 0.43
CA LEU A 139 4.49 -8.63 0.74
C LEU A 139 4.90 -9.88 -0.06
N VAL A 140 4.02 -10.88 -0.18
CA VAL A 140 4.28 -12.10 -0.97
C VAL A 140 4.50 -11.76 -2.44
N ASN A 141 3.72 -10.82 -3.00
CA ASN A 141 3.83 -10.40 -4.39
C ASN A 141 5.22 -9.81 -4.68
N VAL A 142 5.67 -8.87 -3.85
CA VAL A 142 6.99 -8.24 -4.02
C VAL A 142 8.11 -9.22 -3.71
N ALA A 143 8.01 -10.03 -2.65
CA ALA A 143 9.01 -11.03 -2.28
C ALA A 143 9.22 -12.06 -3.40
N THR A 144 8.13 -12.55 -4.02
CA THR A 144 8.20 -13.48 -5.15
C THR A 144 8.96 -12.87 -6.33
N SER A 145 8.67 -11.61 -6.65
CA SER A 145 9.30 -10.93 -7.78
C SER A 145 10.77 -10.58 -7.53
N LEU A 146 11.13 -10.18 -6.31
CA LEU A 146 12.52 -9.94 -5.91
C LEU A 146 13.31 -11.26 -5.85
N GLY A 147 12.70 -12.32 -5.31
CA GLY A 147 13.32 -13.64 -5.17
C GLY A 147 13.71 -14.25 -6.52
N ARG A 148 12.85 -14.11 -7.54
CA ARG A 148 13.15 -14.50 -8.93
C ARG A 148 14.39 -13.79 -9.51
N ARG A 149 14.75 -12.63 -8.95
CA ARG A 149 15.91 -11.82 -9.34
C ARG A 149 17.07 -11.94 -8.34
N GLY A 150 16.99 -12.89 -7.40
CA GLY A 150 18.07 -13.23 -6.48
C GLY A 150 18.18 -12.33 -5.25
N VAL A 151 17.12 -11.61 -4.88
CA VAL A 151 17.03 -10.82 -3.65
C VAL A 151 15.88 -11.34 -2.80
N ALA A 152 16.18 -11.85 -1.61
CA ALA A 152 15.16 -12.37 -0.70
C ALA A 152 14.54 -11.25 0.16
N LEU A 153 13.25 -11.40 0.45
CA LEU A 153 12.51 -10.63 1.44
C LEU A 153 11.86 -11.63 2.40
N ASP A 154 12.17 -11.51 3.69
CA ASP A 154 11.53 -12.33 4.73
C ASP A 154 10.12 -11.78 4.99
N VAL A 155 9.13 -12.38 4.32
CA VAL A 155 7.73 -11.93 4.37
C VAL A 155 7.20 -11.93 5.79
N GLU A 156 7.44 -12.99 6.56
CA GLU A 156 6.85 -13.14 7.89
C GLU A 156 7.49 -12.18 8.90
N ALA A 157 8.81 -12.00 8.83
CA ALA A 157 9.50 -11.03 9.68
C ALA A 157 9.05 -9.59 9.40
N VAL A 158 8.97 -9.21 8.11
CA VAL A 158 8.51 -7.87 7.72
C VAL A 158 7.03 -7.69 8.06
N PHE A 159 6.19 -8.69 7.80
CA PHE A 159 4.76 -8.63 8.13
C PHE A 159 4.53 -8.40 9.63
N ALA A 160 5.20 -9.16 10.50
CA ALA A 160 5.11 -8.97 11.95
C ALA A 160 5.58 -7.56 12.38
N GLN A 161 6.64 -7.04 11.76
CA GLN A 161 7.12 -5.69 12.00
C GLN A 161 6.09 -4.63 11.57
N LEU A 162 5.47 -4.77 10.40
CA LEU A 162 4.47 -3.83 9.91
C LEU A 162 3.19 -3.84 10.75
N LEU A 163 2.74 -5.00 11.22
CA LEU A 163 1.63 -5.07 12.17
C LEU A 163 1.98 -4.35 13.47
N THR A 164 3.20 -4.54 13.99
CA THR A 164 3.66 -3.84 15.18
C THR A 164 3.65 -2.33 14.96
N ASP A 165 4.18 -1.85 13.84
CA ASP A 165 4.21 -0.43 13.49
C ASP A 165 2.78 0.16 13.37
N ALA A 166 1.84 -0.58 12.78
CA ALA A 166 0.46 -0.14 12.61
C ALA A 166 -0.32 -0.01 13.94
N PHE A 167 -0.04 -0.89 14.91
CA PHE A 167 -0.71 -0.86 16.22
C PHE A 167 0.08 -0.13 17.32
N SER A 168 1.30 0.34 17.02
CA SER A 168 2.15 1.12 17.95
C SER A 168 2.12 2.64 17.72
N GLY A 169 1.38 3.12 16.72
CA GLY A 169 1.13 4.56 16.54
C GLY A 169 0.44 5.18 17.76
N PRO A 170 0.54 6.51 17.98
CA PRO A 170 -0.10 7.14 19.13
C PRO A 170 -1.60 6.85 19.09
N TYR A 171 -2.09 6.17 20.12
CA TYR A 171 -3.53 5.99 20.35
C TYR A 171 -4.16 7.38 20.50
N THR A 172 -4.73 7.92 19.43
CA THR A 172 -5.71 9.00 19.51
C THR A 172 -7.05 8.36 19.82
N ALA A 173 -7.51 8.50 21.06
CA ALA A 173 -8.87 8.15 21.45
C ALA A 173 -9.87 8.84 20.50
N PRO A 174 -10.98 8.19 20.13
CA PRO A 174 -12.04 8.85 19.39
C PRO A 174 -12.56 10.07 20.18
N PRO A 175 -13.07 11.11 19.48
CA PRO A 175 -13.56 12.34 20.11
C PRO A 175 -14.72 12.12 21.08
#